data_AF-A0A1F2PAZ0-F1
#
_entry.id   AF-A0A1F2PAZ0-F1
#
_cell.length_a   1.000
_cell.length_b   1.000
_cell.length_c   1.000
_cell.angle_alpha   90.00
_cell.angle_beta   90.00
_cell.angle_gamma   90.00
#
_symmetry.space_group_name_H-M   'P 1'
#
loop_
_entity.id
_entity.type
_entity.pdbx_description
1 polymer ?
#
loop_
_entity_poly.entity_id
_entity_poly.type
_entity_poly.pdbx_seq_one_letter_code
_entity_poly.pdbx_strand_id
1 'polypeptide(L)' 'MMRTHSIGEYQKDDIERKITAVLKRRNEIEFAYLHGSFLEGDFRDIDLAIYSIRQNIFN' A
#
# COMPACT_ATOMS: atom_id res chain seq x y z
N MET A 1 13.94 15.22 -13.75
CA MET A 1 14.37 14.46 -12.55
C MET A 1 13.10 14.18 -11.73
N MET A 2 12.79 12.94 -11.37
CA MET A 2 11.62 12.65 -10.54
C MET A 2 11.86 13.12 -9.11
N ARG A 3 10.81 13.68 -8.48
CA ARG A 3 10.86 14.19 -7.11
C ARG A 3 10.99 13.03 -6.13
N THR A 4 11.83 13.20 -5.13
CA THR A 4 11.95 12.29 -3.99
C THR A 4 11.26 12.92 -2.78
N HIS A 5 10.68 12.09 -1.93
CA HIS A 5 9.93 12.46 -0.75
C HIS A 5 10.65 11.94 0.51
N SER A 6 10.84 12.84 1.46
CA SER A 6 11.32 12.54 2.81
C SER A 6 10.23 12.93 3.79
N ILE A 7 9.77 11.98 4.61
CA ILE A 7 8.69 12.21 5.57
C ILE A 7 9.08 11.65 6.94
N GLY A 8 8.48 12.19 8.00
CA GLY A 8 8.67 11.64 9.35
C GLY A 8 7.75 10.44 9.62
N GLU A 9 8.07 9.68 10.68
CA GLU A 9 7.32 8.48 11.10
C GLU A 9 5.81 8.74 11.24
N TYR A 10 5.40 9.84 11.88
CA TYR A 10 3.97 10.17 12.01
C TYR A 10 3.24 10.32 10.66
N GLN A 11 3.93 10.84 9.64
CA GLN A 11 3.36 10.97 8.30
C GLN A 11 3.32 9.62 7.59
N LYS A 12 4.35 8.78 7.82
CA LYS A 12 4.40 7.41 7.31
C LYS A 12 3.24 6.60 7.88
N ASP A 13 3.03 6.61 9.19
CA ASP A 13 1.91 5.96 9.88
C ASP A 13 0.54 6.43 9.34
N ASP A 14 0.37 7.73 9.11
CA ASP A 14 -0.87 8.27 8.57
C ASP A 14 -1.13 7.79 7.12
N ILE A 15 -0.08 7.68 6.31
CA ILE A 15 -0.15 7.12 4.96
C ILE A 15 -0.53 5.64 5.00
N GLU A 16 0.13 4.84 5.83
CA GLU A 16 -0.16 3.41 6.00
C GLU A 16 -1.60 3.18 6.47
N ARG A 17 -2.07 3.99 7.40
CA ARG A 17 -3.46 3.97 7.89
C ARG A 17 -4.45 4.31 6.78
N LYS A 18 -4.16 5.32 5.96
CA LYS A 18 -5.02 5.71 4.82
C LYS A 18 -5.08 4.62 3.76
N ILE A 19 -3.95 4.04 3.39
CA ILE A 19 -3.88 2.90 2.46
C ILE A 19 -4.70 1.74 3.01
N THR A 20 -4.46 1.35 4.26
CA THR A 20 -5.20 0.29 4.95
C THR A 20 -6.70 0.53 4.96
N ALA A 21 -7.14 1.76 5.26
CA ALA A 21 -8.56 2.10 5.27
C ALA A 21 -9.21 1.97 3.89
N VAL A 22 -8.47 2.21 2.80
CA VAL A 22 -8.93 2.00 1.42
C VAL A 22 -9.01 0.51 1.09
N LEU A 23 -7.93 -0.24 1.35
CA LEU A 23 -7.84 -1.65 0.99
C LEU A 23 -8.84 -2.50 1.79
N LYS A 24 -9.10 -2.19 3.06
CA LYS A 24 -10.11 -2.89 3.89
C LYS A 24 -11.55 -2.81 3.36
N ARG A 25 -11.86 -1.88 2.46
CA ARG A 25 -13.19 -1.78 1.83
C ARG A 25 -13.34 -2.70 0.61
N ARG A 26 -12.29 -3.44 0.26
CA ARG A 26 -12.24 -4.37 -0.86
C ARG A 26 -12.31 -5.79 -0.31
N ASN A 27 -13.50 -6.39 -0.36
CA ASN A 27 -13.72 -7.75 0.13
C ASN A 27 -12.94 -8.80 -0.66
N GLU A 28 -12.49 -8.46 -1.87
CA GLU A 28 -11.65 -9.31 -2.70
C GLU A 28 -10.18 -9.37 -2.24
N ILE A 29 -9.72 -8.44 -1.40
CA ILE A 29 -8.33 -8.39 -0.93
C ILE A 29 -8.23 -9.15 0.40
N GLU A 30 -7.43 -10.21 0.41
CA GLU A 30 -7.14 -10.98 1.63
C GLU A 30 -6.04 -10.30 2.46
N PHE A 31 -4.95 -9.92 1.81
CA PHE A 31 -3.85 -9.19 2.44
C PHE A 31 -3.07 -8.36 1.42
N ALA A 32 -2.36 -7.35 1.91
CA ALA A 32 -1.45 -6.53 1.12
C ALA A 32 -0.21 -6.18 1.95
N TYR A 33 0.92 -6.01 1.26
CA TYR A 33 2.19 -5.62 1.85
C TYR A 33 2.76 -4.39 1.14
N LEU A 34 3.34 -3.50 1.93
CA LEU A 34 4.19 -2.43 1.41
C LEU A 34 5.53 -3.01 0.99
N HIS A 35 6.07 -2.49 -0.10
CA HIS A 35 7.39 -2.82 -0.60
C HIS A 35 8.15 -1.56 -1.05
N GLY A 36 9.41 -1.75 -1.40
CA GLY A 36 10.22 -0.73 -2.04
C GLY A 36 10.69 0.38 -1.10
N SER A 37 11.13 1.47 -1.72
CA SER A 37 11.86 2.57 -1.05
C SER A 37 11.08 3.24 0.07
N PHE A 38 9.73 3.17 0.06
CA PHE A 38 8.89 3.70 1.14
C PHE A 38 9.21 3.11 2.52
N LEU A 39 9.71 1.86 2.57
CA LEU A 39 10.09 1.21 3.82
C LEU A 39 11.47 1.66 4.32
N GLU A 40 12.36 2.05 3.43
CA GLU A 40 13.80 2.27 3.71
C GLU A 40 14.16 3.73 4.01
N GLY A 41 13.30 4.69 3.62
CA GLY A 41 13.50 6.11 3.90
C GLY A 41 12.94 6.98 2.79
N ASP A 42 13.82 7.74 2.14
CA ASP A 42 13.48 8.58 0.99
C ASP A 42 12.88 7.75 -0.15
N PHE A 43 11.70 8.13 -0.62
CA PHE A 43 10.93 7.36 -1.59
C PHE A 43 10.42 8.22 -2.74
N ARG A 44 10.08 7.60 -3.85
CA ARG A 44 9.48 8.30 -5.01
C ARG A 44 8.01 7.96 -5.18
N ASP A 45 7.68 6.72 -4.87
CA ASP A 45 6.40 6.05 -5.00
C ASP A 45 6.19 5.09 -3.83
N ILE A 46 4.99 4.51 -3.77
CA ILE A 46 4.61 3.53 -2.76
C ILE A 46 4.21 2.25 -3.50
N ASP A 47 5.00 1.21 -3.34
CA ASP A 47 4.74 -0.10 -3.93
C ASP A 47 3.86 -0.94 -3.01
N LEU A 48 2.82 -1.55 -3.58
CA LEU A 48 1.89 -2.44 -2.86
C LEU A 48 1.81 -3.79 -3.56
N ALA A 49 2.19 -4.85 -2.86
CA ALA A 49 1.86 -6.22 -3.27
C ALA A 49 0.49 -6.59 -2.68
N ILE A 50 -0.44 -7.04 -3.52
CA ILE A 50 -1.82 -7.35 -3.11
C ILE A 50 -2.11 -8.81 -3.46
N TYR A 51 -2.55 -9.57 -2.46
CA TYR A 51 -3.15 -10.89 -2.67
C TYR A 51 -4.67 -10.78 -2.60
N SER A 52 -5.34 -11.31 -3.61
CA SER A 52 -6.78 -11.24 -3.74
C SER A 52 -7.36 -12.62 -4.03
N ILE A 53 -8.43 -12.96 -3.33
CA ILE A 53 -9.22 -14.15 -3.65
C ILE A 53 -10.05 -13.84 -4.89
N ARG A 54 -9.78 -14.54 -6.00
CA ARG A 54 -10.70 -14.53 -7.15
C ARG A 54 -12.07 -14.99 -6.66
N GLN A 55 -13.11 -14.22 -6.91
CA GLN A 55 -14.45 -14.79 -6.96
C GLN A 55 -14.52 -15.69 -8.20
N ASN A 56 -14.86 -16.97 -8.02
CA ASN A 56 -15.10 -17.90 -9.13
C ASN A 56 -16.26 -17.34 -9.99
N ILE A 57 -15.95 -16.83 -11.18
CA ILE A 57 -16.92 -16.36 -12.17
C ILE A 57 -17.35 -17.51 -13.11
N PHE A 58 -17.62 -18.69 -12.54
CA PHE A 58 -18.26 -19.78 -13.27
C PHE A 58 -19.28 -20.44 -12.33
N ASN A 59 -20.52 -19.96 -12.42
CA ASN A 59 -21.75 -20.67 -12.10
C ASN A 59 -22.61 -20.68 -13.35
#